data_AF-A0A359KLB5-F1
#
_entry.id   AF-A0A359KLB5-F1
#
_cell.length_a   1.000
_cell.length_b   1.000
_cell.length_c   1.000
_cell.angle_alpha   90.00
_cell.angle_beta   90.00
_cell.angle_gamma   90.00
#
_symmetry.space_group_name_H-M   'P 1'
#
loop_
_entity.id
_entity.type
_entity.pdbx_description
1 polymer ?
#
loop_
_entity_poly.entity_id
_entity_poly.type
_entity_poly.pdbx_seq_one_letter_code
_entity_poly.pdbx_strand_id
1 'polypeptide(L)'
;MMTIRAAKDSVIAKVLRDAHASGAPLRIEVGTARVIVTRKSLHVVGDEDDIWADYDPERAMAGIEAAAGSWSDVDTDALRGDLREQLGQNSADRSSG
;
A
#
# COMPACT_ATOMS: atom_id res chain seq x y z
N MET A 1 -12.86 -2.68 19.37
CA MET A 1 -11.42 -2.65 19.02
C MET A 1 -10.74 -1.61 19.88
N MET A 2 -9.72 -1.97 20.64
CA MET A 2 -9.01 -1.04 21.54
C MET A 2 -7.74 -0.54 20.83
N THR A 3 -7.48 0.76 20.91
CA THR A 3 -6.33 1.40 20.25
C THR A 3 -5.42 2.03 21.31
N ILE A 4 -4.12 1.77 21.21
CA ILE A 4 -3.08 2.43 22.01
C ILE A 4 -2.36 3.44 21.11
N ARG A 5 -2.27 4.70 21.55
CA ARG A 5 -1.54 5.75 20.84
C ARG A 5 -0.19 5.98 21.51
N ALA A 6 0.87 6.08 20.71
CA ALA A 6 2.21 6.43 21.16
C ALA A 6 2.74 7.61 20.34
N ALA A 7 3.55 8.47 20.94
CA ALA A 7 4.22 9.56 20.22
C ALA A 7 5.30 9.00 19.27
N LYS A 8 5.56 9.67 18.15
CA LYS A 8 6.49 9.22 17.08
C LYS A 8 7.93 9.04 17.60
N ASP A 9 8.33 9.86 18.55
CA ASP A 9 9.64 9.89 19.20
C ASP A 9 9.67 9.09 20.52
N SER A 10 8.56 8.44 20.89
CA SER A 10 8.51 7.64 22.11
C SER A 10 9.38 6.38 22.02
N VAL A 11 9.84 5.93 23.18
CA VAL A 11 10.53 4.64 23.32
C VAL A 11 9.67 3.49 22.79
N ILE A 12 8.35 3.54 23.00
CA ILE A 12 7.40 2.55 22.49
C ILE A 12 7.43 2.51 20.95
N ALA A 13 7.39 3.67 20.29
CA ALA A 13 7.46 3.75 18.83
C ALA A 13 8.80 3.24 18.28
N LYS A 14 9.91 3.45 18.99
CA LYS A 14 11.21 2.88 18.62
C LYS A 14 11.22 1.35 18.73
N VAL A 15 10.79 0.81 19.87
CA VAL A 15 10.76 -0.64 20.12
C VAL A 15 9.85 -1.36 19.11
N LEU A 16 8.71 -0.75 18.75
CA LEU A 16 7.82 -1.30 17.72
C LEU A 16 8.48 -1.36 16.33
N ARG A 17 9.25 -0.33 15.94
CA ARG A 17 10.02 -0.32 14.68
C ARG A 17 11.13 -1.37 14.68
N ASP A 18 11.91 -1.44 15.74
CA ASP A 18 13.02 -2.41 15.84
C ASP A 18 12.52 -3.86 15.81
N ALA A 19 11.38 -4.13 16.48
CA ALA A 19 10.73 -5.44 16.44
C ALA A 19 10.15 -5.76 15.05
N HIS A 20 9.59 -4.75 14.35
CA HIS A 20 9.13 -4.93 12.98
C HIS A 20 10.29 -5.29 12.03
N ALA A 21 11.39 -4.53 12.11
CA ALA A 21 12.56 -4.70 11.25
C ALA A 21 13.27 -6.05 11.47
N SER A 22 13.33 -6.53 12.72
CA SER A 22 13.92 -7.83 13.05
C SER A 22 13.01 -9.03 12.77
N GLY A 23 11.72 -8.81 12.54
CA GLY A 23 10.72 -9.88 12.40
C GLY A 23 10.49 -10.70 13.68
N ALA A 24 11.08 -10.29 14.81
CA ALA A 24 10.96 -10.98 16.08
C ALA A 24 9.57 -10.73 16.72
N PRO A 25 8.99 -11.71 17.41
CA PRO A 25 7.74 -11.51 18.15
C PRO A 25 7.95 -10.52 19.30
N LEU A 26 7.02 -9.59 19.45
CA LEU A 26 7.06 -8.61 20.52
C LEU A 26 6.50 -9.21 21.81
N ARG A 27 7.29 -9.20 22.89
CA ARG A 27 6.85 -9.59 24.23
C ARG A 27 6.77 -8.35 25.11
N ILE A 28 5.57 -8.09 25.65
CA ILE A 28 5.33 -6.98 26.57
C ILE A 28 5.07 -7.57 27.95
N GLU A 29 5.81 -7.09 28.94
CA GLU A 29 5.60 -7.44 30.35
C GLU A 29 5.07 -6.21 31.09
N VAL A 30 3.92 -6.35 31.74
CA VAL A 30 3.27 -5.29 32.52
C VAL A 30 3.00 -5.84 33.92
N GLY A 31 3.87 -5.52 34.86
CA GLY A 31 3.83 -6.13 36.20
C GLY A 31 4.03 -7.65 36.13
N THR A 32 3.04 -8.42 36.58
CA THR A 32 3.03 -9.89 36.48
C THR A 32 2.38 -10.40 35.19
N ALA A 33 1.71 -9.53 34.42
CA ALA A 33 1.06 -9.90 33.19
C ALA A 33 2.07 -9.97 32.03
N ARG A 34 1.91 -10.99 31.20
CA ARG A 34 2.74 -11.21 30.00
C ARG A 34 1.83 -11.27 28.77
N VAL A 35 2.14 -10.44 27.78
CA VAL A 35 1.42 -10.42 26.51
C VAL A 35 2.43 -10.66 25.39
N ILE A 36 2.16 -11.66 24.56
CA ILE A 36 2.92 -11.91 23.34
C ILE A 36 2.08 -11.39 22.18
N VAL A 37 2.61 -10.42 21.44
CA VAL A 37 1.98 -9.90 20.23
C VAL A 37 2.54 -10.69 19.05
N THR A 38 1.75 -11.65 18.57
CA THR A 38 2.08 -12.42 17.38
C THR A 38 1.57 -11.71 16.13
N ARG A 39 2.40 -11.67 15.09
CA ARG A 39 2.06 -11.15 13.75
C ARG A 39 0.91 -11.99 13.17
N LYS A 40 -0.34 -11.63 13.43
CA LYS A 40 -1.45 -12.03 12.54
C LYS A 40 -1.78 -10.92 11.54
N SER A 41 -1.58 -9.66 11.92
CA SER A 41 -1.62 -8.50 11.03
C SER A 41 -1.11 -7.25 11.76
N LEU A 42 0.18 -6.92 11.59
CA LEU A 42 0.68 -5.61 11.99
C LEU A 42 0.54 -4.68 10.77
N HIS A 43 -0.48 -3.84 10.77
CA HIS A 43 -0.62 -2.77 9.79
C HIS A 43 0.08 -1.53 10.34
N VAL A 44 1.27 -1.23 9.82
CA VAL A 44 1.90 0.08 10.04
C VAL A 44 1.15 1.04 9.11
N VAL A 45 0.19 1.78 9.66
CA VAL A 45 -0.48 2.88 8.94
C VAL A 45 0.22 4.17 9.38
N GLY A 46 1.31 4.52 8.70
CA GLY A 46 2.06 5.75 8.97
C GLY A 46 3.46 5.74 8.37
N ASP A 47 3.66 6.59 7.36
CA ASP A 47 4.92 7.08 6.76
C ASP A 47 5.87 6.09 6.05
N GLU A 48 5.61 4.78 5.99
CA GLU A 48 6.59 3.84 5.37
C GLU A 48 6.46 3.59 3.87
N ASP A 49 5.54 4.22 3.16
CA ASP A 49 5.64 4.33 1.70
C ASP A 49 4.93 5.62 1.28
N ASP A 50 5.57 6.78 1.49
CA ASP A 50 5.27 7.86 0.55
C ASP A 50 5.81 7.37 -0.80
N ILE A 51 4.96 6.67 -1.54
CA ILE A 51 5.26 6.14 -2.88
C ILE A 51 5.72 7.24 -3.84
N TRP A 52 5.57 8.50 -3.44
CA TRP A 52 5.97 9.69 -4.16
C TRP A 52 7.17 10.42 -3.53
N ALA A 53 7.83 9.86 -2.52
CA ALA A 53 8.97 10.48 -1.82
C ALA A 53 10.09 10.91 -2.79
N ASP A 54 10.28 10.13 -3.87
CA ASP A 54 11.24 10.39 -4.94
C ASP A 54 10.56 10.73 -6.28
N TYR A 55 9.30 11.16 -6.25
CA TYR A 55 8.57 11.52 -7.46
C TYR A 55 9.10 12.83 -8.06
N ASP A 56 9.70 12.71 -9.24
CA ASP A 56 10.12 13.84 -10.07
C ASP A 56 9.06 14.07 -11.16
N PRO A 57 8.25 15.14 -11.06
CA PRO A 57 7.19 15.42 -12.01
C PRO A 57 7.73 15.72 -13.42
N GLU A 58 8.91 16.36 -13.53
CA GLU A 58 9.52 16.68 -14.82
C GLU A 58 9.99 15.42 -15.53
N ARG A 59 10.63 14.50 -14.78
CA ARG A 59 11.05 13.20 -15.31
C ARG A 59 9.87 12.31 -15.67
N ALA A 60 8.79 12.36 -14.91
CA ALA A 60 7.55 11.64 -15.23
C ALA A 60 6.93 12.17 -16.53
N MET A 61 6.82 13.50 -16.66
CA MET A 61 6.30 14.14 -17.87
C MET A 61 7.17 13.85 -19.10
N ALA A 62 8.50 13.91 -18.98
CA ALA A 62 9.40 13.56 -20.07
C ALA A 62 9.24 12.09 -20.52
N GLY A 63 9.00 11.16 -19.57
CA GLY A 63 8.71 9.77 -19.89
C GLY A 63 7.37 9.58 -20.61
N ILE A 64 6.34 10.33 -20.21
CA ILE A 64 5.03 10.36 -20.86
C ILE A 64 5.15 10.90 -22.29
N GLU A 65 5.86 12.01 -22.48
CA GLU A 65 6.06 12.61 -23.81
C GLU A 65 6.87 11.69 -24.73
N ALA A 66 7.91 11.03 -24.20
CA ALA A 66 8.69 10.05 -24.95
C ALA A 66 7.85 8.82 -25.35
N ALA A 67 6.92 8.40 -24.48
CA ALA A 67 6.00 7.30 -24.77
C ALA A 67 4.80 7.71 -25.64
N ALA A 68 4.41 8.98 -25.65
CA ALA A 68 3.27 9.46 -26.43
C ALA A 68 3.42 9.17 -27.94
N GLY A 69 4.66 9.17 -28.44
CA GLY A 69 4.97 8.78 -29.82
C GLY A 69 4.93 7.27 -30.10
N SER A 70 5.07 6.40 -29.09
CA SER A 70 5.07 4.94 -29.29
C SER A 70 3.67 4.33 -29.31
N TRP A 71 2.64 5.12 -29.03
CA TRP A 71 1.24 4.70 -29.02
C TRP A 71 0.47 5.19 -30.25
N SER A 72 1.16 5.79 -31.24
CA SER A 72 0.55 6.28 -32.47
C SER A 72 -0.12 5.18 -33.30
N ASP A 73 0.33 3.94 -33.14
CA ASP A 73 -0.17 2.77 -33.87
C ASP A 73 -1.28 2.03 -33.10
N VAL A 74 -1.64 2.50 -31.90
CA VAL A 74 -2.72 1.92 -31.10
C VAL A 74 -4.06 2.43 -31.62
N ASP A 75 -4.91 1.50 -32.07
CA ASP A 75 -6.31 1.78 -32.36
C ASP A 75 -7.07 2.04 -31.05
N THR A 76 -7.17 3.32 -30.70
CA THR A 76 -7.81 3.76 -29.47
C THR A 76 -9.30 3.45 -29.41
N ASP A 77 -9.97 3.33 -30.56
CA ASP A 77 -11.40 3.04 -30.61
C ASP A 77 -11.67 1.55 -30.39
N ALA A 78 -10.85 0.68 -30.99
CA ALA A 78 -10.86 -0.75 -30.71
C ALA A 78 -10.58 -1.03 -29.22
N LEU A 79 -9.53 -0.42 -28.66
CA LEU A 79 -9.17 -0.58 -27.25
C LEU A 79 -10.29 -0.11 -26.30
N ARG A 80 -10.97 0.99 -26.64
CA ARG A 80 -12.10 1.50 -25.85
C ARG A 80 -13.32 0.57 -25.92
N GLY A 81 -13.55 -0.09 -27.06
CA GLY A 81 -14.57 -1.12 -27.23
C GLY A 81 -14.34 -2.29 -26.28
N ASP A 82 -13.13 -2.85 -26.32
CA ASP A 82 -12.73 -4.01 -25.51
C ASP A 82 -12.83 -3.71 -24.01
N LEU A 83 -12.40 -2.52 -23.57
CA LEU A 83 -12.50 -2.11 -22.17
C LEU A 83 -13.95 -2.01 -21.69
N ARG A 84 -14.87 -1.50 -22.52
CA ARG A 84 -16.30 -1.43 -22.17
C ARG A 84 -16.90 -2.82 -22.07
N GLU A 85 -16.53 -3.73 -22.96
CA GLU A 85 -16.98 -5.11 -22.93
C GLU A 85 -16.50 -5.84 -21.66
N GLN A 86 -15.22 -5.70 -21.31
CA GLN A 86 -14.66 -6.27 -20.08
C GLN A 86 -15.30 -5.70 -18.80
N LEU A 87 -15.60 -4.41 -18.78
CA LEU A 87 -16.30 -3.79 -17.64
C LEU A 87 -17.74 -4.27 -17.54
N GLY A 88 -18.42 -4.47 -18.68
CA GLY A 88 -19.75 -5.09 -18.74
C GLY A 88 -19.75 -6.51 -18.18
N GLN A 89 -18.78 -7.34 -18.58
CA GLN A 89 -18.63 -8.72 -18.10
C GLN A 89 -18.35 -8.78 -16.59
N ASN A 90 -17.43 -7.95 -16.09
CA ASN A 90 -17.13 -7.87 -14.65
C ASN A 90 -18.33 -7.41 -13.80
N SER A 91 -19.24 -6.62 -14.37
CA SER A 91 -20.45 -6.19 -13.67
C SER A 91 -21.51 -7.30 -13.58
N ALA A 92 -21.61 -8.16 -14.59
CA ALA A 92 -22.53 -9.30 -14.61
C ALA A 92 -22.11 -10.39 -13.61
N ASP A 93 -20.82 -10.70 -13.53
CA ASP A 93 -20.28 -11.70 -12.58
C ASP A 93 -20.46 -11.27 -11.11
N ARG A 94 -20.43 -9.96 -10.83
CA ARG A 94 -20.66 -9.42 -9.46
C ARG A 94 -22.12 -9.36 -9.05
N SER A 95 -23.06 -9.49 -9.98
CA SER A 95 -24.50 -9.50 -9.71
C SER A 95 -25.11 -10.90 -9.55
N SER A 96 -24.30 -11.95 -9.77
CA SER A 96 -24.73 -13.35 -9.75
C SER A 96 -24.27 -14.12 -8.49
N GLY A 97 -23.78 -13.41 -7.46
CA GLY A 97 -23.30 -13.98 -6.19
C GLY A 97 -24.10 -13.52 -4.98
#